data_AF-A0A940UF18-F1
#
_entry.id   AF-A0A940UF18-F1
#
_cell.length_a   1.000
_cell.length_b   1.000
_cell.length_c   1.000
_cell.angle_alpha   90.00
_cell.angle_beta   90.00
_cell.angle_gamma   90.00
#
_symmetry.space_group_name_H-M   'P 1'
#
loop_
_entity.id
_entity.type
_entity.pdbx_description
1 polymer ?
#
loop_
_entity_poly.entity_id
_entity_poly.type
_entity_poly.pdbx_seq_one_letter_code
_entity_poly.pdbx_strand_id
1 'polypeptide(L)'
;MFRFAIQLLTRNNSRIAGLLLALLLSGCAGSQVKTGPIFFPPAPNPPRIQYLMGISDSSDIEGKKSSFSLILTGRESTELTRRISKPYGITSHKGKIYVCDIGVGNVIIIDPALKTFEYLKGNVNIGKLKCAGRRGFALCSRYPEEK
;
A
#
# COMPACT_ATOMS: atom_id res chain seq x y z
N MET A 1 -27.05 -24.48 -60.17
CA MET A 1 -26.37 -25.36 -59.18
C MET A 1 -25.36 -24.63 -58.26
N PHE A 2 -24.98 -23.37 -58.48
CA PHE A 2 -23.96 -22.67 -57.65
C PHE A 2 -24.45 -22.02 -56.34
N ARG A 3 -25.77 -21.96 -56.08
CA ARG A 3 -26.31 -21.33 -54.86
C ARG A 3 -26.28 -22.21 -53.61
N PHE A 4 -26.19 -23.54 -53.76
CA PHE A 4 -26.11 -24.48 -52.63
C PHE A 4 -24.71 -24.52 -51.99
N ALA A 5 -23.65 -24.32 -52.76
CA ALA A 5 -22.27 -24.32 -52.25
C ALA A 5 -21.95 -23.10 -51.36
N ILE A 6 -22.52 -21.92 -51.66
CA ILE A 6 -22.29 -20.70 -50.88
C ILE A 6 -23.04 -20.74 -49.53
N GLN A 7 -24.23 -21.36 -49.48
CA GLN A 7 -25.00 -21.50 -48.24
C GLN A 7 -24.40 -22.52 -47.24
N LEU A 8 -23.61 -23.49 -47.73
CA LEU A 8 -22.90 -24.43 -46.86
C LEU A 8 -21.65 -23.81 -46.21
N LEU A 9 -21.02 -22.82 -46.85
CA LEU A 9 -19.87 -22.10 -46.30
C LEU A 9 -20.26 -21.03 -45.26
N THR A 10 -21.40 -20.36 -45.43
CA THR A 10 -21.85 -19.31 -44.49
C THR A 10 -22.56 -19.84 -43.24
N ARG A 11 -23.19 -21.01 -43.31
CA ARG A 11 -23.83 -21.67 -42.15
C ARG A 11 -22.81 -22.20 -41.13
N ASN A 12 -21.61 -22.55 -41.58
CA ASN A 12 -20.50 -23.01 -40.74
C ASN A 12 -19.79 -21.84 -40.02
N ASN A 13 -19.61 -20.71 -40.71
CA ASN A 13 -18.90 -19.55 -40.18
C ASN A 13 -19.61 -18.88 -38.99
N SER A 14 -20.94 -18.88 -38.95
CA SER A 14 -21.71 -18.37 -37.80
C SER A 14 -21.52 -19.24 -36.55
N ARG A 15 -21.40 -20.57 -36.70
CA ARG A 15 -21.12 -21.47 -35.58
C ARG A 15 -19.69 -21.33 -35.09
N ILE A 16 -18.74 -21.17 -36.00
CA ILE A 16 -17.32 -20.93 -35.67
C ILE A 16 -17.16 -19.59 -34.93
N ALA A 17 -17.85 -18.54 -35.37
CA ALA A 17 -17.84 -17.24 -34.68
C ALA A 17 -18.43 -17.33 -33.27
N GLY A 18 -19.53 -18.08 -33.08
CA GLY A 18 -20.10 -18.32 -31.75
C GLY A 18 -19.17 -19.11 -30.84
N LEU A 19 -18.44 -20.09 -31.37
CA LEU A 19 -17.47 -20.90 -30.62
C LEU A 19 -16.21 -20.09 -30.24
N LEU A 20 -15.70 -19.27 -31.16
CA LEU A 20 -14.60 -18.34 -30.90
C LEU A 20 -14.96 -17.30 -29.83
N LEU A 21 -16.19 -16.77 -29.88
CA LEU A 21 -16.67 -15.86 -28.85
C LEU A 21 -16.79 -16.57 -27.50
N ALA A 22 -17.32 -17.80 -27.45
CA ALA A 22 -17.38 -18.58 -26.22
C ALA A 22 -15.99 -18.89 -25.62
N LEU A 23 -14.97 -19.15 -26.46
CA LEU A 23 -13.58 -19.32 -26.01
C LEU A 23 -12.97 -18.01 -25.47
N LEU A 24 -13.36 -16.85 -26.01
CA LEU A 24 -12.89 -15.56 -25.51
C LEU A 24 -13.50 -15.21 -24.13
N LEU A 25 -14.65 -15.81 -23.78
CA LEU A 25 -15.30 -15.62 -22.48
C LEU A 25 -14.87 -16.65 -21.41
N SER A 26 -14.08 -17.67 -21.74
CA SER A 26 -13.54 -18.59 -20.74
C SER A 26 -12.34 -17.96 -20.01
N GLY A 27 -12.62 -17.03 -19.10
CA GLY A 27 -11.65 -16.47 -18.17
C GLY A 27 -11.31 -17.44 -17.04
N CYS A 28 -10.04 -17.48 -16.65
CA CYS A 28 -9.56 -18.26 -15.51
C CYS A 28 -10.07 -17.62 -14.20
N ALA A 29 -10.89 -18.32 -13.44
CA ALA A 29 -11.29 -17.91 -12.11
C ALA A 29 -10.07 -18.03 -11.16
N GLY A 30 -9.53 -16.88 -10.74
CA GLY A 30 -8.41 -16.83 -9.80
C GLY A 30 -8.76 -17.44 -8.44
N SER A 31 -7.79 -18.14 -7.84
CA SER A 31 -7.97 -18.79 -6.54
C SER A 31 -8.31 -17.77 -5.45
N GLN A 32 -9.33 -18.07 -4.65
CA GLN A 32 -9.80 -17.21 -3.56
C GLN A 32 -8.73 -17.16 -2.46
N VAL A 33 -8.18 -15.97 -2.21
CA VAL A 33 -7.24 -15.74 -1.12
C VAL A 33 -8.00 -15.83 0.20
N LYS A 34 -7.57 -16.75 1.09
CA LYS A 34 -8.17 -16.94 2.42
C LYS A 34 -8.14 -15.61 3.19
N THR A 35 -9.32 -15.05 3.45
CA THR A 35 -9.53 -13.70 4.01
C THR A 35 -9.61 -13.68 5.54
N GLY A 36 -9.03 -14.67 6.21
CA GLY A 36 -9.05 -14.78 7.67
C GLY A 36 -7.87 -14.09 8.36
N PRO A 37 -7.98 -13.76 9.65
CA PRO A 37 -6.85 -13.27 10.43
C PRO A 37 -5.69 -14.28 10.40
N ILE A 38 -4.48 -13.78 10.19
CA ILE A 38 -3.27 -14.59 10.08
C ILE A 38 -2.58 -14.58 11.44
N PHE A 39 -2.40 -15.75 12.03
CA PHE A 39 -1.73 -15.93 13.31
C PHE A 39 -0.41 -16.69 13.15
N PHE A 40 0.56 -16.34 13.99
CA PHE A 40 1.84 -17.05 14.10
C PHE A 40 2.13 -17.43 15.57
N PRO A 41 2.66 -18.64 15.84
CA PRO A 41 2.81 -19.77 14.91
C PRO A 41 1.45 -20.33 14.45
N PRO A 42 1.39 -21.03 13.31
CA PRO A 42 0.17 -21.71 12.88
C PRO A 42 -0.16 -22.89 13.80
N ALA A 43 -1.42 -23.34 13.76
CA ALA A 43 -1.86 -24.56 14.44
C ALA A 43 -0.93 -25.75 14.09
N PRO A 44 -0.66 -26.68 15.03
CA PRO A 44 -1.33 -26.93 16.32
C PRO A 44 -0.80 -26.10 17.50
N ASN A 45 0.23 -25.28 17.30
CA ASN A 45 0.76 -24.45 18.37
C ASN A 45 -0.20 -23.29 18.69
N PRO A 46 -0.28 -22.84 19.96
CA PRO A 46 -1.13 -21.71 20.32
C PRO A 46 -0.65 -20.42 19.63
N PRO A 47 -1.57 -19.62 19.03
CA PRO A 47 -1.22 -18.40 18.33
C PRO A 47 -0.71 -17.33 19.32
N ARG A 48 0.40 -16.66 18.99
CA ARG A 48 1.04 -15.66 19.87
C ARG A 48 0.95 -14.25 19.32
N ILE A 49 1.07 -14.11 18.01
CA ILE A 49 1.01 -12.82 17.31
C ILE A 49 0.04 -12.91 16.14
N GLN A 50 -0.67 -11.80 15.90
CA GLN A 50 -1.58 -11.65 14.77
C GLN A 50 -0.99 -10.62 13.80
N TYR A 51 -1.01 -10.95 12.51
CA TYR A 51 -0.75 -9.96 11.48
C TYR A 51 -1.97 -9.05 11.31
N LEU A 52 -1.77 -7.75 11.48
CA LEU A 52 -2.83 -6.74 11.34
C LEU A 52 -2.78 -6.09 9.95
N MET A 53 -1.63 -5.50 9.60
CA MET A 53 -1.41 -4.84 8.32
C MET A 53 0.09 -4.73 8.02
N GLY A 54 0.42 -4.48 6.76
CA GLY A 54 1.75 -4.10 6.30
C GLY A 54 1.71 -2.65 5.81
N ILE A 55 2.72 -1.87 6.17
CA ILE A 55 2.85 -0.47 5.78
C ILE A 55 4.17 -0.37 5.01
N SER A 56 4.08 -0.09 3.71
CA SER A 56 5.24 0.11 2.84
C SER A 56 5.40 1.58 2.49
N ASP A 57 4.29 2.29 2.33
CA ASP A 57 4.28 3.69 1.96
C ASP A 57 3.07 4.45 2.53
N SER A 58 3.04 5.76 2.29
CA SER A 58 2.01 6.65 2.83
C SER A 58 0.60 6.30 2.34
N SER A 59 0.46 5.64 1.19
CA SER A 59 -0.85 5.27 0.65
C SER A 59 -1.53 4.14 1.42
N ASP A 60 -0.77 3.32 2.14
CA ASP A 60 -1.32 2.26 3.00
C ASP A 60 -2.03 2.84 4.25
N ILE A 61 -1.70 4.08 4.62
CA ILE A 61 -2.28 4.79 5.78
C ILE A 61 -3.26 5.88 5.34
N GLU A 62 -2.81 6.78 4.47
CA GLU A 62 -3.57 7.95 4.00
C GLU A 62 -4.62 7.57 2.94
N GLY A 63 -4.51 6.36 2.37
CA GLY A 63 -5.35 5.87 1.29
C GLY A 63 -4.79 6.20 -0.10
N LYS A 64 -5.10 5.34 -1.07
CA LYS A 64 -4.74 5.56 -2.47
C LYS A 64 -5.65 6.61 -3.09
N LYS A 65 -5.07 7.69 -3.61
CA LYS A 65 -5.81 8.60 -4.52
C LYS A 65 -6.02 7.88 -5.84
N SER A 66 -7.27 7.77 -6.29
CA SER A 66 -7.61 7.10 -7.54
C SER A 66 -7.01 7.86 -8.73
N SER A 67 -6.30 7.19 -9.64
CA SER A 67 -5.72 7.80 -10.84
C SER A 67 -6.76 8.51 -11.70
N PHE A 68 -8.02 8.04 -11.69
CA PHE A 68 -9.13 8.70 -12.38
C PHE A 68 -9.49 10.05 -11.76
N SER A 69 -9.37 10.18 -10.43
CA SER A 69 -9.59 11.45 -9.76
C SER A 69 -8.51 12.47 -10.13
N LEU A 70 -7.25 12.07 -10.32
CA LEU A 70 -6.20 13.00 -10.78
C LEU A 70 -6.49 13.55 -12.18
N ILE A 71 -6.93 12.69 -13.11
CA ILE A 71 -7.25 13.07 -14.49
C ILE A 71 -8.43 14.07 -14.51
N LEU A 72 -9.47 13.81 -13.73
CA LEU A 72 -10.67 14.66 -13.66
C LEU A 72 -10.42 15.99 -12.95
N THR A 73 -9.60 15.98 -11.89
CA THR A 73 -9.40 17.18 -11.06
C THR A 73 -8.29 18.08 -11.60
N GLY A 74 -7.47 17.61 -12.55
CA GLY A 74 -6.37 18.37 -13.17
C GLY A 74 -5.27 18.82 -12.20
N ARG A 75 -5.38 18.45 -10.92
CA ARG A 75 -4.36 18.69 -9.90
C ARG A 75 -3.41 17.51 -9.96
N GLU A 76 -2.27 17.71 -10.60
CA GLU A 76 -1.10 16.87 -10.38
C GLU A 76 -0.85 16.89 -8.87
N SER A 77 -1.24 15.83 -8.16
CA SER A 77 -0.93 15.76 -6.75
C SER A 77 0.56 15.49 -6.65
N THR A 78 1.35 16.56 -6.63
CA THR A 78 2.79 16.58 -6.36
C THR A 78 3.12 16.11 -4.94
N GLU A 79 2.17 15.48 -4.24
CA GLU A 79 2.42 14.68 -3.04
C GLU A 79 2.98 13.34 -3.52
N LEU A 80 4.28 13.34 -3.84
CA LEU A 80 5.03 12.12 -4.08
C LEU A 80 4.77 11.18 -2.90
N THR A 81 4.23 9.98 -3.19
CA THR A 81 4.01 8.94 -2.18
C THR A 81 5.27 8.76 -1.35
N ARG A 82 5.16 9.01 -0.05
CA ARG A 82 6.29 8.91 0.87
C ARG A 82 6.47 7.45 1.23
N ARG A 83 7.68 6.92 1.03
CA ARG A 83 7.96 5.49 1.13
C ARG A 83 8.83 5.18 2.33
N ILE A 84 8.65 3.98 2.87
CA ILE A 84 9.60 3.33 3.75
C ILE A 84 10.57 2.54 2.86
N SER A 85 11.85 2.86 2.93
CA SER A 85 12.91 2.29 2.09
C SER A 85 13.77 1.30 2.88
N LYS A 86 14.39 1.75 3.97
CA LYS A 86 15.29 0.95 4.80
C LYS A 86 15.07 1.29 6.27
N PRO A 87 14.03 0.73 6.90
CA PRO A 87 13.75 0.98 8.30
C PRO A 87 14.83 0.31 9.15
N TYR A 88 15.53 1.11 9.96
CA TYR A 88 16.58 0.65 10.88
C TYR A 88 16.05 0.43 12.29
N GLY A 89 15.09 1.26 12.73
CA GLY A 89 14.51 1.18 14.07
C GLY A 89 13.06 1.64 14.10
N ILE A 90 12.30 1.13 15.05
CA ILE A 90 10.87 1.43 15.25
C ILE A 90 10.58 1.58 16.74
N THR A 91 9.70 2.52 17.08
CA THR A 91 9.13 2.65 18.43
C THR A 91 7.71 3.19 18.35
N SER A 92 6.95 3.06 19.44
CA SER A 92 5.59 3.58 19.55
C SER A 92 5.45 4.46 20.79
N HIS A 93 4.83 5.62 20.65
CA HIS A 93 4.53 6.50 21.78
C HIS A 93 3.22 7.24 21.56
N LYS A 94 2.34 7.25 22.56
CA LYS A 94 1.03 7.94 22.53
C LYS A 94 0.21 7.63 21.28
N GLY A 95 0.15 6.36 20.90
CA GLY A 95 -0.62 5.90 19.74
C GLY A 95 -0.02 6.24 18.37
N LYS A 96 1.18 6.84 18.33
CA LYS A 96 1.94 7.09 17.10
C LYS A 96 3.09 6.11 16.97
N ILE A 97 3.40 5.73 15.74
CA ILE A 97 4.51 4.85 15.40
C ILE A 97 5.61 5.72 14.78
N TYR A 98 6.83 5.58 15.28
CA TYR A 98 8.00 6.30 14.82
C TYR A 98 8.96 5.30 14.18
N VAL A 99 9.32 5.54 12.91
CA VAL A 99 10.21 4.67 12.14
C VAL A 99 11.43 5.47 11.71
N CYS A 100 12.62 5.04 12.11
CA CYS A 100 13.88 5.59 11.64
C CYS A 100 14.26 4.93 10.31
N ASP A 101 14.24 5.67 9.22
CA ASP A 101 14.57 5.15 7.89
C ASP A 101 15.87 5.76 7.36
N ILE A 102 16.90 4.93 7.21
CA ILE A 102 18.21 5.37 6.70
C ILE A 102 18.21 5.61 5.19
N GLY A 103 17.30 4.98 4.45
CA GLY A 103 17.16 5.15 3.01
C GLY A 103 16.53 6.50 2.65
N VAL A 104 15.61 6.99 3.48
CA VAL A 104 15.00 8.33 3.34
C VAL A 104 15.78 9.39 4.12
N GLY A 105 16.59 8.98 5.11
CA GLY A 105 17.36 9.88 5.96
C GLY A 105 16.47 10.76 6.84
N ASN A 106 15.34 10.23 7.29
CA ASN A 106 14.33 10.91 8.12
C ASN A 106 13.72 9.94 9.14
N VAL A 107 13.00 10.50 10.12
CA VAL A 107 12.10 9.75 11.00
C VAL A 107 10.69 9.94 10.47
N ILE A 108 10.01 8.83 10.25
CA ILE A 108 8.64 8.75 9.77
C ILE A 108 7.73 8.65 11.00
N ILE A 109 6.69 9.47 11.03
CA ILE A 109 5.65 9.48 12.05
C ILE A 109 4.37 8.97 11.40
N ILE A 110 3.84 7.88 11.93
CA ILE A 110 2.60 7.28 11.45
C ILE A 110 1.58 7.40 12.58
N ASP A 111 0.43 8.00 12.28
CA ASP A 111 -0.73 8.04 13.16
C ASP A 111 -1.87 7.23 12.54
N PRO A 112 -2.08 5.98 12.99
CA PRO A 112 -3.16 5.14 12.46
C PRO A 112 -4.56 5.68 12.76
N ALA A 113 -4.74 6.45 13.84
CA ALA A 113 -6.03 6.99 14.23
C ALA A 113 -6.44 8.19 13.35
N LEU A 114 -5.48 9.09 13.09
CA LEU A 114 -5.68 10.24 12.22
C LEU A 114 -5.44 9.93 10.74
N LYS A 115 -4.95 8.70 10.43
CA LYS A 115 -4.55 8.28 9.07
C LYS A 115 -3.53 9.25 8.46
N THR A 116 -2.54 9.65 9.24
CA THR A 116 -1.47 10.51 8.74
C THR A 116 -0.15 9.77 8.66
N PHE A 117 0.62 10.09 7.63
CA PHE A 117 2.00 9.70 7.47
C PHE A 117 2.78 11.01 7.40
N GLU A 118 3.84 11.21 8.17
CA GLU A 118 4.59 12.48 8.22
C GLU A 118 6.09 12.25 8.38
N TYR A 119 6.90 13.21 7.94
CA TYR A 119 8.32 13.23 8.32
C TYR A 119 8.51 14.17 9.51
N LEU A 120 9.36 13.75 10.46
CA LEU A 120 9.70 14.55 11.62
C LEU A 120 10.37 15.87 11.17
N LYS A 121 9.69 16.99 11.46
CA LYS A 121 10.18 18.32 11.12
C LYS A 121 11.53 18.59 11.77
N GLY A 122 12.48 19.09 10.98
CA GLY A 122 13.84 19.39 11.46
C GLY A 122 14.81 18.20 11.43
N ASN A 123 14.35 17.00 11.10
CA ASN A 123 15.18 15.81 10.88
C ASN A 123 15.54 15.60 9.40
N VAL A 124 15.96 16.66 8.71
CA VAL A 124 16.28 16.55 7.28
C VAL A 124 17.75 16.14 7.17
N ASN A 125 17.99 14.93 6.63
CA ASN A 125 19.27 14.26 6.42
C ASN A 125 19.79 13.42 7.60
N ILE A 126 20.64 12.45 7.27
CA ILE A 126 21.28 11.53 8.20
C ILE A 126 22.03 12.31 9.30
N GLY A 127 21.76 11.95 10.56
CA GLY A 127 22.47 12.48 11.73
C GLY A 127 22.12 13.92 12.13
N LYS A 128 21.09 14.54 11.53
CA LYS A 128 20.69 15.92 11.87
C LYS A 128 19.32 15.97 12.51
N LEU A 129 19.26 15.88 13.85
CA LEU A 129 18.06 16.21 14.61
C LEU A 129 18.14 17.66 15.09
N LYS A 130 17.36 18.56 14.46
CA LYS A 130 17.15 19.90 15.00
C LYS A 130 16.02 19.88 16.01
N CYS A 131 16.31 20.39 17.21
CA CYS A 131 15.29 20.53 18.23
C CYS A 131 14.37 21.71 17.93
N ALA A 132 13.08 21.41 17.72
CA ALA A 132 12.06 22.44 17.54
C ALA A 132 11.66 23.03 18.91
N GLY A 133 12.39 24.05 19.37
CA GLY A 133 12.05 24.79 20.59
C GLY A 133 12.69 26.17 20.66
N ARG A 134 11.89 27.19 21.00
CA ARG A 134 12.31 28.58 21.27
C ARG A 134 13.23 28.73 22.50
N ARG A 135 13.63 27.63 23.14
CA ARG A 135 14.55 27.59 24.27
C ARG A 135 15.53 26.46 23.99
N GLY A 136 16.81 26.81 23.91
CA GLY A 136 17.88 26.01 23.31
C GLY A 136 17.98 24.58 23.83
N PHE A 137 18.40 23.69 22.92
CA PHE A 137 19.10 22.40 23.06
C PHE A 137 18.60 21.32 24.06
N ALA A 138 17.82 21.64 25.08
CA ALA A 138 17.51 20.77 26.21
C ALA A 138 16.17 20.00 26.12
N LEU A 139 15.56 19.95 24.93
CA LEU A 139 14.29 19.25 24.68
C LEU A 139 14.42 18.03 23.76
N CYS A 140 15.58 17.79 23.14
CA CYS A 140 15.75 16.65 22.21
C CYS A 140 16.05 15.34 22.92
N SER A 141 16.56 15.40 24.16
CA SER A 141 16.76 14.23 25.01
C SER A 141 15.53 13.85 25.84
N ARG A 142 14.41 14.59 25.70
CA ARG A 142 13.18 14.29 26.43
C ARG A 142 12.19 13.53 25.54
N TYR A 143 12.60 12.34 25.10
CA TYR A 143 11.64 11.26 25.07
C TYR A 143 11.39 10.88 26.54
N PRO A 144 10.14 10.84 27.03
CA PRO A 144 9.90 10.30 28.35
C PRO A 144 10.21 8.79 28.28
N GLU A 145 11.37 8.41 28.80
CA GLU A 145 11.61 7.07 29.33
C GLU A 145 10.53 6.84 30.40
N GLU A 146 9.52 6.04 30.06
CA GLU A 146 8.48 5.64 31.00
C GLU A 146 8.94 4.37 31.71
N LYS A 147 8.91 4.43 33.05
CA LYS A 147 9.16 3.32 33.98
C LYS A 147 8.08 2.26 33.89
#